data_AF-E2AYE7-F1
#
_entry.id   AF-E2AYE7-F1
#
_cell.length_a   1.000
_cell.length_b   1.000
_cell.length_c   1.000
_cell.angle_alpha   90.00
_cell.angle_beta   90.00
_cell.angle_gamma   90.00
#
_symmetry.space_group_name_H-M   'P 1'
#
loop_
_entity.id
_entity.type
_entity.pdbx_description
1 polymer ?
#
loop_
_entity_poly.entity_id
_entity_poly.type
_entity_poly.pdbx_seq_one_letter_code
_entity_poly.pdbx_strand_id
1 'polypeptide(L)' 'RCYKCGKLGHTSKGCEQEQNICFNCGLAHPISVDIPCKESPKCINCKEPHHTLSRGCPK' A
#
# COMPACT_ATOMS: atom_id res chain seq x y z
N ARG A 1 8.80 8.16 0.83
CA ARG A 1 7.95 6.95 0.74
C ARG A 1 6.93 7.07 1.84
N CYS A 2 5.65 7.09 1.47
CA CYS A 2 4.57 7.25 2.41
C CYS A 2 4.17 5.89 2.99
N TYR A 3 4.16 5.76 4.31
CA TYR A 3 3.67 4.55 4.98
C TYR A 3 2.15 4.57 5.19
N LYS A 4 1.47 5.61 4.70
CA LYS A 4 0.01 5.71 4.71
C LYS A 4 -0.57 5.22 3.40
N CYS A 5 -0.02 5.69 2.28
CA CYS A 5 -0.56 5.44 0.95
C CYS A 5 0.43 4.71 0.02
N GLY A 6 1.60 4.26 0.49
CA GLY A 6 2.58 3.53 -0.32
C GLY A 6 3.24 4.31 -1.47
N LYS A 7 2.82 5.55 -1.76
CA LYS A 7 3.39 6.39 -2.82
C LYS A 7 4.76 6.96 -2.43
N LEU A 8 5.55 7.27 -3.44
CA LEU A 8 6.84 7.96 -3.32
C LEU A 8 6.62 9.48 -3.46
N GLY A 9 7.56 10.30 -3.00
CA GLY A 9 7.46 11.78 -3.08
C GLY A 9 6.98 12.48 -1.80
N HIS A 10 6.35 11.78 -0.86
CA HIS A 10 6.00 12.33 0.46
C HIS A 10 6.15 11.28 1.58
N THR A 11 5.90 11.72 2.83
CA THR A 11 5.88 10.89 4.04
C THR A 11 4.48 10.88 4.65
N SER A 12 4.21 10.00 5.63
CA SER A 12 2.88 9.89 6.25
C SER A 12 2.35 11.19 6.86
N LYS A 13 3.25 12.12 7.24
CA LYS A 13 2.88 13.45 7.75
C LYS A 13 2.36 14.40 6.68
N GLY A 14 2.82 14.25 5.44
CA GLY A 14 2.37 15.06 4.29
C GLY A 14 1.45 14.29 3.36
N CYS A 15 0.78 13.25 3.87
CA CYS A 15 -0.12 12.44 3.08
C CYS A 15 -1.55 12.97 3.20
N GLU A 16 -2.13 13.38 2.09
CA GLU A 16 -3.53 13.83 2.00
C GLU A 16 -4.54 12.67 2.16
N GLN A 17 -4.07 11.42 2.19
CA GLN A 17 -4.94 10.27 2.45
C GLN A 17 -5.26 10.18 3.94
N GLU A 18 -6.54 10.26 4.28
CA GLU A 18 -7.03 10.06 5.64
C GLU A 18 -6.86 8.61 6.12
N GLN A 19 -7.05 7.64 5.22
CA GLN A 19 -6.97 6.21 5.53
C GLN A 19 -5.63 5.57 5.13
N ASN A 20 -5.20 4.58 5.92
CA ASN A 20 -4.08 3.74 5.57
C ASN A 20 -4.52 2.73 4.49
N ILE A 21 -3.72 2.58 3.46
CA ILE A 21 -3.92 1.53 2.47
C ILE A 21 -3.17 0.26 2.89
N CYS A 22 -3.67 -0.86 2.44
CA CYS A 22 -2.99 -2.12 2.59
C CYS A 22 -1.79 -2.19 1.65
N PHE A 23 -0.61 -2.46 2.21
CA PHE A 23 0.59 -2.68 1.41
C PHE A 23 0.59 -3.99 0.64
N ASN A 24 -0.33 -4.89 0.99
CA ASN A 24 -0.55 -6.14 0.29
C ASN A 24 -1.25 -5.84 -1.05
N CYS A 25 -2.50 -5.39 -1.01
CA CYS A 25 -3.37 -5.22 -2.19
C CYS A 25 -3.54 -3.78 -2.69
N GLY A 26 -3.05 -2.78 -1.96
CA GLY A 26 -3.17 -1.38 -2.35
C GLY A 26 -4.51 -0.71 -2.06
N LEU A 27 -5.48 -1.44 -1.48
CA LEU A 27 -6.79 -0.90 -1.15
C LEU A 27 -6.85 -0.33 0.27
N ALA A 28 -7.69 0.71 0.45
CA ALA A 28 -8.03 1.23 1.76
C ALA A 28 -9.09 0.33 2.40
N HIS A 29 -8.67 -0.50 3.35
CA HIS A 29 -9.56 -1.36 4.13
C HIS A 29 -9.04 -1.44 5.57
N PRO A 30 -9.88 -1.81 6.55
CA PRO A 30 -9.40 -2.06 7.91
C PRO A 30 -8.40 -3.21 7.86
N ILE A 31 -7.13 -2.89 8.14
CA ILE A 31 -6.04 -3.84 8.31
C ILE A 31 -5.80 -3.89 9.81
N SER A 32 -6.12 -5.01 10.43
CA SER A 32 -5.92 -5.21 11.86
C SER A 32 -5.31 -6.58 12.08
N VAL A 33 -4.77 -6.83 13.28
CA VAL A 33 -4.21 -8.15 13.62
C VAL A 33 -5.26 -9.25 13.45
N ASP A 34 -6.53 -8.91 13.70
CA ASP A 34 -7.68 -9.81 13.57
C ASP A 34 -8.22 -9.94 12.14
N ILE A 35 -7.95 -8.96 11.27
CA ILE A 35 -8.47 -8.91 9.90
C ILE A 35 -7.31 -8.90 8.91
N PRO A 36 -6.80 -10.09 8.52
CA PRO A 36 -5.78 -10.19 7.49
C PRO A 36 -6.34 -9.81 6.12
N CYS A 37 -5.50 -9.18 5.31
CA CYS A 37 -5.83 -8.86 3.93
C CYS A 37 -5.98 -10.15 3.11
N LYS A 38 -7.21 -10.49 2.72
CA LYS A 38 -7.53 -11.68 1.88
C LYS A 38 -7.36 -11.43 0.39
N GLU A 39 -7.04 -10.19 -0.01
CA GLU A 39 -6.85 -9.85 -1.40
C GLU A 39 -5.47 -10.23 -1.92
N SER A 40 -5.41 -10.46 -3.24
CA SER A 40 -4.17 -10.70 -3.94
C SER A 40 -3.24 -9.50 -3.81
N PRO A 41 -1.93 -9.75 -3.66
CA PRO A 41 -0.95 -8.69 -3.59
C PRO A 41 -1.03 -7.86 -4.87
N LYS A 42 -1.16 -6.54 -4.77
CA LYS A 42 -1.28 -5.65 -5.92
C LYS A 42 -0.59 -4.32 -5.66
N CYS A 43 0.24 -3.95 -6.62
CA CYS A 43 1.06 -2.76 -6.58
C CYS A 43 0.24 -1.53 -6.97
N ILE A 44 0.13 -0.52 -6.10
CA ILE A 44 -0.54 0.74 -6.46
C ILE A 44 0.23 1.60 -7.46
N ASN A 45 1.55 1.41 -7.61
CA ASN A 45 2.36 2.19 -8.55
C ASN A 45 2.39 1.57 -9.95
N CYS A 46 2.36 0.24 -10.03
CA CYS A 46 2.65 -0.54 -11.23
C CYS A 46 1.54 -1.54 -11.61
N LYS A 47 0.51 -1.70 -10.76
CA LYS A 47 -0.65 -2.59 -10.93
C LYS A 47 -0.35 -4.09 -11.02
N GLU A 48 0.92 -4.47 -10.95
CA GLU A 48 1.39 -5.86 -10.90
C GLU A 48 0.94 -6.62 -9.64
N PRO A 49 0.83 -7.96 -9.71
CA PRO A 49 0.36 -8.79 -8.60
C PRO A 49 1.45 -9.02 -7.52
N HIS A 50 1.98 -7.93 -6.96
CA HIS A 50 2.95 -7.96 -5.86
C HIS A 50 2.68 -6.84 -4.85
N HIS A 51 3.25 -6.96 -3.65
CA HIS A 51 3.13 -5.93 -2.60
C HIS A 51 3.73 -4.60 -3.07
N THR A 52 3.17 -3.48 -2.66
CA THR A 52 3.73 -2.15 -2.94
C THR A 52 5.15 -1.97 -2.40
N LEU A 53 5.54 -2.79 -1.42
CA LEU A 53 6.88 -2.87 -0.85
C LEU A 53 7.81 -3.87 -1.51
N SER A 54 7.33 -4.64 -2.46
CA SER A 54 8.15 -5.64 -3.15
C SER A 54 9.29 -4.99 -3.92
N ARG A 55 10.50 -5.55 -3.76
CA ARG A 55 11.71 -5.13 -4.49
C ARG A 55 11.63 -5.45 -6.00
N GLY A 56 10.64 -6.24 -6.42
CA GLY A 56 10.36 -6.55 -7.82
C GLY A 56 9.53 -5.50 -8.55
N CYS A 57 9.10 -4.42 -7.88
CA CYS A 57 8.41 -3.31 -8.54
C CYS A 57 9.38 -2.61 -9.50
N PRO A 58 9.13 -2.61 -10.83
CA PRO A 58 9.90 -1.76 -11.73
C PRO A 58 9.69 -0.31 -11.29
N LYS A 59 10.79 0.41 -11.09
CA LYS A 59 10.78 1.82 -10.70
C LYS A 59 10.22 2.69 -11.81
#